data_AF-A0A9E5XYP6-F1
#
_entry.id   AF-A0A9E5XYP6-F1
#
_cell.length_a   1.000
_cell.length_b   1.000
_cell.length_c   1.000
_cell.angle_alpha   90.00
_cell.angle_beta   90.00
_cell.angle_gamma   90.00
#
_symmetry.space_group_name_H-M   'P 1'
#
loop_
_entity.id
_entity.type
_entity.pdbx_description
1 polymer ?
#
loop_
_entity_poly.entity_id
_entity_poly.type
_entity_poly.pdbx_seq_one_letter_code
_entity_poly.pdbx_strand_id
1 'polypeptide(L)'
;MDEAIDPPVQIALTDENGNIDKDADGSGYSIGLTTTGSFSSSATTEVDAVQGVATFDNLIFDTAADDITLTTTDPDGWGWTNITSDAFDVTASASGCASELIFSEYVEGSGNNKFLEIYNGTGQDVDLADYEIRQYNNGDSSPTYTLSLSGTLADGTTYVIENDEEDLGVNADLSTSSNV
;
A
#
# COMPACT_ATOMS: atom_id res chain seq x y z
N MET A 1 -0.92 3.88 -3.88
CA MET A 1 -0.03 4.82 -4.59
C MET A 1 -0.58 6.22 -4.42
N ASP A 2 -0.63 6.71 -3.18
CA ASP A 2 -1.16 8.07 -2.89
C ASP A 2 -0.18 8.84 -2.02
N GLU A 3 1.11 8.52 -2.19
CA GLU A 3 2.22 9.14 -1.49
C GLU A 3 2.96 10.05 -2.45
N ALA A 4 3.22 11.28 -2.01
CA ALA A 4 3.99 12.24 -2.79
C ALA A 4 5.45 11.82 -2.84
N ILE A 5 6.13 12.18 -3.94
CA ILE A 5 7.58 11.99 -4.05
C ILE A 5 8.27 12.76 -2.91
N ASP A 6 9.08 12.03 -2.15
CA ASP A 6 9.92 12.57 -1.08
C ASP A 6 11.40 12.20 -1.35
N PRO A 7 12.34 13.18 -1.37
CA PRO A 7 12.13 14.61 -1.17
C PRO A 7 11.34 15.29 -2.31
N PRO A 8 10.73 16.47 -2.05
CA PRO A 8 10.03 17.25 -3.08
C PRO A 8 10.90 17.53 -4.30
N VAL A 9 10.28 17.53 -5.47
CA VAL A 9 10.95 17.86 -6.73
C VAL A 9 11.09 19.38 -6.83
N GLN A 10 12.31 19.86 -7.12
CA GLN A 10 12.58 21.29 -7.29
C GLN A 10 13.09 21.58 -8.71
N ILE A 11 12.56 22.63 -9.31
CA ILE A 11 12.97 23.09 -10.63
C ILE A 11 13.37 24.55 -10.51
N ALA A 12 14.59 24.85 -10.93
CA ALA A 12 15.14 26.20 -10.90
C ALA A 12 15.11 26.83 -12.29
N LEU A 13 14.68 28.08 -12.34
CA LEU A 13 14.83 28.96 -13.49
C LEU A 13 16.19 29.61 -13.40
N THR A 14 16.97 29.53 -14.47
CA THR A 14 18.32 30.07 -14.48
C THR A 14 18.53 31.09 -15.58
N ASP A 15 19.35 32.09 -15.30
CA ASP A 15 19.82 33.05 -16.28
C ASP A 15 20.77 32.41 -17.33
N GLU A 16 21.18 33.19 -18.33
CA GLU A 16 22.12 32.76 -19.38
C GLU A 16 23.51 32.34 -18.83
N ASN A 17 23.80 32.67 -17.57
CA ASN A 17 25.02 32.30 -16.88
C ASN A 17 24.86 31.07 -15.97
N GLY A 18 23.67 30.47 -15.93
CA GLY A 18 23.35 29.28 -15.14
C GLY A 18 23.09 29.56 -13.66
N ASN A 19 22.92 30.83 -13.25
CA ASN A 19 22.54 31.17 -11.88
C ASN A 19 21.02 31.19 -11.74
N ILE A 20 20.51 30.88 -10.55
CA ILE A 20 19.07 30.97 -10.27
C ILE A 20 18.60 32.43 -10.48
N ASP A 21 17.62 32.60 -11.35
CA ASP A 21 16.97 33.87 -11.61
C ASP A 21 15.97 34.16 -10.49
N LYS A 22 16.42 34.94 -9.50
CA LYS A 22 15.60 35.28 -8.33
C LYS A 22 14.48 36.28 -8.64
N ASP A 23 14.51 36.92 -9.81
CA ASP A 23 13.47 37.84 -10.22
C ASP A 23 12.21 37.09 -10.71
N ALA A 24 12.33 35.79 -11.01
CA ALA A 24 11.20 34.90 -11.24
C ALA A 24 10.53 34.51 -9.91
N ASP A 25 9.66 35.40 -9.42
CA ASP A 25 9.02 35.28 -8.10
C ASP A 25 7.50 35.51 -8.17
N GLY A 26 6.74 34.44 -7.94
CA GLY A 26 5.29 34.43 -7.85
C GLY A 26 4.57 34.31 -9.19
N SER A 27 3.33 34.81 -9.22
CA SER A 27 2.39 34.63 -10.33
C SER A 27 2.97 35.10 -11.67
N GLY A 28 2.81 34.26 -12.69
CA GLY A 28 3.36 34.50 -14.03
C GLY A 28 4.77 33.95 -14.20
N TYR A 29 5.29 33.19 -13.24
CA TYR A 29 6.49 32.38 -13.37
C TYR A 29 6.18 30.92 -13.04
N SER A 30 5.05 30.42 -13.55
CA SER A 30 4.61 29.05 -13.32
C SER A 30 5.48 28.07 -14.11
N ILE A 31 5.75 26.94 -13.48
CA ILE A 31 6.38 25.78 -14.11
C ILE A 31 5.36 24.66 -14.06
N GLY A 32 5.00 24.16 -15.24
CA GLY A 32 4.20 22.94 -15.36
C GLY A 32 5.08 21.71 -15.49
N LEU A 33 4.58 20.55 -15.08
CA LEU A 33 5.21 19.25 -15.25
C LEU A 33 4.28 18.31 -16.01
N THR A 34 4.85 17.60 -16.97
CA THR A 34 4.21 16.47 -17.65
C THR A 34 5.05 15.22 -17.43
N THR A 35 4.44 14.05 -17.55
CA THR A 35 5.13 12.76 -17.44
C THR A 35 4.76 11.84 -18.59
N THR A 36 5.65 10.91 -18.94
CA THR A 36 5.33 9.77 -19.81
C THR A 36 4.55 8.66 -19.09
N GLY A 37 4.53 8.69 -17.74
CA GLY A 37 3.68 7.85 -16.90
C GLY A 37 2.29 8.45 -16.71
N SER A 38 1.75 8.36 -15.48
CA SER A 38 0.46 8.95 -15.14
C SER A 38 0.47 9.53 -13.73
N PHE A 39 0.20 10.83 -13.63
CA PHE A 39 0.02 11.51 -12.36
C PHE A 39 -1.36 11.24 -11.79
N SER A 40 -1.45 11.18 -10.46
CA SER A 40 -2.75 11.19 -9.78
C SER A 40 -3.50 12.49 -10.07
N SER A 41 -4.83 12.42 -10.12
CA SER A 41 -5.69 13.61 -10.19
C SER A 41 -5.54 14.58 -9.00
N SER A 42 -4.99 14.09 -7.88
CA SER A 42 -4.66 14.91 -6.70
C SER A 42 -3.27 15.53 -6.76
N ALA A 43 -2.44 15.20 -7.75
CA ALA A 43 -1.08 15.72 -7.87
C ALA A 43 -1.07 17.20 -8.28
N THR A 44 -0.17 17.96 -7.67
CA THR A 44 0.13 19.34 -8.08
C THR A 44 1.17 19.30 -9.19
N THR A 45 0.76 19.56 -10.44
CA THR A 45 1.64 19.51 -11.62
C THR A 45 1.97 20.89 -12.18
N GLU A 46 1.57 21.97 -11.52
CA GLU A 46 1.88 23.34 -11.89
C GLU A 46 2.11 24.16 -10.63
N VAL A 47 3.25 24.84 -10.56
CA VAL A 47 3.68 25.61 -9.38
C VAL A 47 4.36 26.90 -9.82
N ASP A 48 3.98 28.02 -9.20
CA ASP A 48 4.69 29.30 -9.34
C ASP A 48 6.09 29.21 -8.72
N ALA A 49 7.12 29.64 -9.46
CA ALA A 49 8.46 29.77 -8.92
C ALA A 49 8.49 30.83 -7.81
N VAL A 50 9.18 30.53 -6.71
CA VAL A 50 9.46 31.49 -5.63
C VAL A 50 10.96 31.71 -5.55
N GLN A 51 11.40 32.95 -5.74
CA GLN A 51 12.82 33.31 -5.89
C GLN A 51 13.56 32.39 -6.90
N GLY A 52 12.91 32.10 -8.02
CA GLY A 52 13.46 31.31 -9.12
C GLY A 52 13.37 29.79 -8.96
N VAL A 53 12.69 29.28 -7.92
CA VAL A 53 12.54 27.84 -7.71
C VAL A 53 11.07 27.47 -7.53
N ALA A 54 10.55 26.61 -8.40
CA ALA A 54 9.28 25.92 -8.20
C ALA A 54 9.53 24.64 -7.39
N THR A 55 8.76 24.44 -6.33
CA THR A 55 8.84 23.23 -5.47
C THR A 55 7.54 22.45 -5.56
N PHE A 56 7.60 21.23 -6.07
CA PHE A 56 6.48 20.30 -6.17
C PHE A 56 6.54 19.34 -4.97
N ASP A 57 5.85 19.71 -3.90
CA ASP A 57 5.75 18.93 -2.65
C ASP A 57 4.62 17.88 -2.65
N ASN A 58 3.75 17.94 -3.66
CA ASN A 58 2.60 17.06 -3.81
C ASN A 58 2.57 16.42 -5.21
N LEU A 59 3.70 15.89 -5.67
CA LEU A 59 3.78 15.15 -6.92
C LEU A 59 3.51 13.66 -6.68
N ILE A 60 2.38 13.15 -7.17
CA ILE A 60 1.90 11.79 -6.90
C ILE A 60 1.66 11.07 -8.23
N PHE A 61 2.07 9.80 -8.32
CA PHE A 61 1.78 8.92 -9.46
C PHE A 61 0.67 7.94 -9.12
N ASP A 62 -0.25 7.67 -10.06
CA ASP A 62 -1.39 6.77 -9.86
C ASP A 62 -1.06 5.29 -10.16
N THR A 63 -0.07 5.06 -11.02
CA THR A 63 0.24 3.75 -11.60
C THR A 63 1.75 3.54 -11.61
N ALA A 64 2.17 2.33 -11.22
CA ALA A 64 3.56 1.93 -11.35
C ALA A 64 3.96 1.83 -12.83
N ALA A 65 5.13 2.35 -13.16
CA ALA A 65 5.68 2.35 -14.52
C ALA A 65 7.20 2.45 -14.46
N ASP A 66 7.86 1.73 -15.36
CA ASP A 66 9.31 1.74 -15.50
C ASP A 66 9.73 2.77 -16.56
N ASP A 67 10.97 3.27 -16.46
CA ASP A 67 11.60 4.17 -17.43
C ASP A 67 10.76 5.44 -17.77
N ILE A 68 10.09 6.03 -16.78
CA ILE A 68 9.31 7.26 -16.99
C ILE A 68 10.19 8.51 -16.88
N THR A 69 9.74 9.61 -17.52
CA THR A 69 10.40 10.91 -17.42
C THR A 69 9.44 12.00 -16.98
N LEU A 70 10.01 13.08 -16.42
CA LEU A 70 9.33 14.35 -16.19
C LEU A 70 9.81 15.36 -17.23
N THR A 71 8.90 16.10 -17.85
CA THR A 71 9.23 17.20 -18.77
C THR A 71 8.55 18.48 -18.31
N THR A 72 9.34 19.55 -18.17
CA THR A 72 8.81 20.87 -17.83
C THR A 72 7.98 21.42 -18.98
N THR A 73 6.99 22.23 -18.63
CA THR A 73 6.20 23.04 -19.56
C THR A 73 6.18 24.47 -19.04
N ASP A 74 5.91 25.39 -19.95
CA ASP A 74 5.81 26.82 -19.70
C ASP A 74 4.35 27.25 -19.90
N PRO A 75 3.52 27.21 -18.85
CA PRO A 75 2.10 27.53 -18.94
C PRO A 75 1.86 29.00 -19.26
N ASP A 76 2.77 29.88 -18.83
CA ASP A 76 2.68 31.33 -19.02
C ASP A 76 3.19 31.80 -20.39
N GLY A 77 3.97 30.97 -21.10
CA GLY A 77 4.38 31.21 -22.48
C GLY A 77 5.55 32.19 -22.65
N TRP A 78 6.46 32.24 -21.68
CA TRP A 78 7.71 33.01 -21.74
C TRP A 78 8.70 32.53 -22.79
N GLY A 79 8.52 31.31 -23.32
CA GLY A 79 9.36 30.72 -24.36
C GLY A 79 10.66 30.14 -23.83
N TRP A 80 10.69 29.68 -22.57
CA TRP A 80 11.85 29.01 -22.01
C TRP A 80 12.03 27.59 -22.59
N THR A 81 13.24 27.06 -22.46
CA THR A 81 13.54 25.72 -22.96
C THR A 81 13.02 24.67 -21.98
N ASN A 82 12.14 23.79 -22.45
CA ASN A 82 11.71 22.65 -21.66
C ASN A 82 12.88 21.70 -21.41
N ILE A 83 12.97 21.20 -20.18
CA ILE A 83 13.96 20.19 -19.78
C ILE A 83 13.23 18.89 -19.47
N THR A 84 13.88 17.78 -19.77
CA THR A 84 13.41 16.44 -19.44
C THR A 84 14.39 15.81 -18.46
N SER A 85 13.88 15.17 -17.41
CA SER A 85 14.70 14.42 -16.45
C SER A 85 15.36 13.20 -17.10
N ASP A 86 16.33 12.61 -16.40
CA ASP A 86 16.68 11.21 -16.65
C ASP A 86 15.46 10.31 -16.37
N ALA A 87 15.46 9.12 -16.98
CA ALA A 87 14.42 8.13 -16.74
C ALA A 87 14.55 7.55 -15.33
N PHE A 88 13.41 7.28 -14.69
CA PHE A 88 13.33 6.62 -13.40
C PHE A 88 12.08 5.75 -13.32
N ASP A 89 12.10 4.80 -12.38
CA ASP A 89 10.98 3.89 -12.16
C ASP A 89 10.07 4.43 -11.04
N VAL A 90 8.77 4.36 -11.27
CA VAL A 90 7.75 4.48 -10.23
C VAL A 90 7.30 3.07 -9.90
N THR A 91 7.71 2.59 -8.74
CA THR A 91 7.32 1.26 -8.28
C THR A 91 6.08 1.33 -7.42
N ALA A 92 5.28 0.28 -7.49
CA ALA A 92 4.17 0.12 -6.56
C ALA A 92 4.73 -0.01 -5.14
N SER A 93 4.33 0.87 -4.21
CA SER A 93 4.39 0.58 -2.78
C SER A 93 3.81 -0.82 -2.54
N ALA A 94 4.60 -1.72 -1.95
CA ALA A 94 4.09 -3.04 -1.59
C ALA A 94 2.79 -2.84 -0.80
N SER A 95 1.66 -3.38 -1.29
CA SER A 95 0.48 -3.47 -0.44
C SER A 95 0.92 -4.25 0.78
N GLY A 96 0.86 -3.65 1.97
CA GLY A 96 1.19 -4.32 3.23
C GLY A 96 0.21 -5.44 3.59
N CYS A 97 -0.57 -5.91 2.61
CA CYS A 97 -1.53 -6.98 2.72
C CYS A 97 -0.79 -8.32 2.67
N ALA A 98 -1.24 -9.27 3.48
CA ALA A 98 -0.82 -10.65 3.36
C ALA A 98 -1.31 -11.24 2.03
N SER A 99 -0.56 -12.19 1.46
CA SER A 99 -1.04 -12.91 0.28
C SER A 99 -2.17 -13.88 0.59
N GLU A 100 -2.26 -14.31 1.86
CA GLU A 100 -3.21 -15.31 2.33
C GLU A 100 -3.61 -15.05 3.78
N LEU A 101 -4.63 -15.78 4.24
CA LEU A 101 -5.00 -15.85 5.66
C LEU A 101 -3.83 -16.35 6.52
N ILE A 102 -3.75 -15.86 7.74
CA ILE A 102 -2.73 -16.26 8.71
C ILE A 102 -3.37 -16.79 9.99
N PHE A 103 -2.69 -17.70 10.67
CA PHE A 103 -2.99 -17.96 12.08
C PHE A 103 -2.38 -16.83 12.91
N SER A 104 -3.22 -15.95 13.44
CA SER A 104 -2.80 -14.80 14.26
C SER A 104 -2.62 -15.18 15.72
N GLU A 105 -3.36 -16.18 16.21
CA GLU A 105 -3.24 -16.68 17.58
C GLU A 105 -3.49 -18.19 17.65
N TYR A 106 -2.78 -18.84 18.58
CA TYR A 106 -3.02 -20.23 18.96
C TYR A 106 -2.81 -20.35 20.47
N VAL A 107 -3.79 -20.92 21.16
CA VAL A 107 -3.71 -21.18 22.59
C VAL A 107 -3.89 -22.67 22.85
N GLU A 108 -2.91 -23.23 23.56
CA GLU A 108 -2.99 -24.58 24.12
C GLU A 108 -2.88 -24.50 25.64
N GLY A 109 -4.05 -24.40 26.28
CA GLY A 109 -4.21 -24.38 27.72
C GLY A 109 -4.33 -25.79 28.33
N SER A 110 -4.72 -25.82 29.60
CA SER A 110 -4.99 -27.07 30.30
C SER A 110 -6.32 -27.70 29.88
N GLY A 111 -6.34 -29.00 29.64
CA GLY A 111 -7.58 -29.72 29.31
C GLY A 111 -8.09 -29.29 27.92
N ASN A 112 -9.35 -28.85 27.88
CA ASN A 112 -10.05 -28.44 26.67
C ASN A 112 -9.86 -26.96 26.33
N ASN A 113 -9.12 -26.20 27.15
CA ASN A 113 -8.90 -24.78 26.95
C ASN A 113 -7.99 -24.52 25.75
N LYS A 114 -8.55 -24.58 24.55
CA LYS A 114 -7.83 -24.45 23.29
C LYS A 114 -8.64 -23.61 22.31
N PHE A 115 -7.93 -22.75 21.57
CA PHE A 115 -8.53 -22.03 20.46
C PHE A 115 -7.45 -21.64 19.42
N LEU A 116 -7.94 -21.34 18.22
CA LEU A 116 -7.17 -20.87 17.08
C LEU A 116 -7.85 -19.62 16.50
N GLU A 117 -7.07 -18.59 16.19
CA GLU A 117 -7.55 -17.40 15.49
C GLU A 117 -6.93 -17.32 14.09
N ILE A 118 -7.80 -17.11 13.10
CA ILE A 118 -7.41 -16.80 11.72
C ILE A 118 -7.64 -15.32 11.48
N TYR A 119 -6.65 -14.59 10.95
CA TYR A 119 -6.80 -13.20 10.53
C TYR A 119 -6.76 -13.06 9.01
N ASN A 120 -7.69 -12.28 8.47
CA ASN A 120 -7.65 -11.85 7.07
C ASN A 120 -7.00 -10.47 6.96
N GLY A 121 -5.75 -10.44 6.53
CA GLY A 121 -5.03 -9.21 6.18
C GLY A 121 -4.78 -9.06 4.69
N THR A 122 -5.61 -9.68 3.84
CA THR A 122 -5.35 -9.77 2.39
C THR A 122 -5.74 -8.52 1.60
N GLY A 123 -6.41 -7.57 2.25
CA GLY A 123 -6.92 -6.37 1.61
C GLY A 123 -8.27 -6.56 0.93
N GLN A 124 -8.86 -7.76 0.95
CA GLN A 124 -10.17 -8.09 0.38
C GLN A 124 -10.89 -9.17 1.22
N ASP A 125 -12.20 -9.32 1.03
CA ASP A 125 -12.99 -10.39 1.66
C ASP A 125 -12.59 -11.77 1.10
N VAL A 126 -12.45 -12.77 1.97
CA VAL A 126 -12.03 -14.14 1.61
C VAL A 126 -13.16 -15.14 1.89
N ASP A 127 -13.45 -16.02 0.93
CA ASP A 127 -14.37 -17.15 1.12
C ASP A 127 -13.65 -18.30 1.84
N LEU A 128 -14.09 -18.61 3.06
CA LEU A 128 -13.53 -19.67 3.88
C LEU A 128 -13.90 -21.08 3.39
N ALA A 129 -14.86 -21.22 2.47
CA ALA A 129 -15.21 -22.52 1.91
C ALA A 129 -14.04 -23.19 1.13
N ASP A 130 -13.07 -22.38 0.70
CA ASP A 130 -11.84 -22.85 0.04
C ASP A 130 -10.76 -23.32 1.05
N TYR A 131 -11.00 -23.16 2.35
CA TYR A 131 -10.03 -23.45 3.41
C TYR A 131 -10.50 -24.57 4.34
N GLU A 132 -9.53 -25.32 4.85
CA GLU A 132 -9.73 -26.27 5.93
C GLU A 132 -8.54 -26.26 6.88
N ILE A 133 -8.80 -26.51 8.17
CA ILE A 133 -7.76 -26.71 9.16
C ILE A 133 -7.42 -28.18 9.23
N ARG A 134 -6.14 -28.51 9.13
CA ARG A 134 -5.62 -29.87 9.27
C ARG A 134 -4.69 -29.94 10.47
N GLN A 135 -5.07 -30.76 11.45
CA GLN A 135 -4.23 -31.04 12.61
C GLN A 135 -3.45 -32.33 12.43
N TYR A 136 -2.17 -32.29 12.79
CA TYR A 136 -1.25 -33.43 12.76
C TYR A 136 -0.68 -33.67 14.15
N ASN A 137 -1.09 -34.76 14.80
CA ASN A 137 -0.69 -35.02 16.18
C ASN A 137 0.50 -35.97 16.26
N ASN A 138 1.42 -35.71 17.21
CA ASN A 138 2.55 -36.57 17.55
C ASN A 138 3.45 -36.95 16.35
N GLY A 139 3.62 -36.04 15.40
CA GLY A 139 4.43 -36.27 14.21
C GLY A 139 3.80 -37.20 13.18
N ASP A 140 2.47 -37.41 13.24
CA ASP A 140 1.76 -38.10 12.16
C ASP A 140 1.96 -37.35 10.83
N SER A 141 2.03 -38.12 9.75
CA SER A 141 2.15 -37.61 8.38
C SER A 141 0.79 -37.42 7.71
N SER A 142 -0.28 -37.92 8.32
CA SER A 142 -1.66 -37.74 7.91
C SER A 142 -2.41 -36.89 8.94
N PRO A 143 -3.38 -36.06 8.50
CA PRO A 143 -4.17 -35.27 9.43
C PRO A 143 -4.99 -36.19 10.32
N THR A 144 -4.87 -36.01 11.63
CA THR A 144 -5.68 -36.72 12.63
C THR A 144 -7.06 -36.09 12.79
N TYR A 145 -7.20 -34.84 12.35
CA TYR A 145 -8.45 -34.10 12.31
C TYR A 145 -8.40 -33.09 11.16
N THR A 146 -9.54 -32.95 10.47
CA THR A 146 -9.76 -31.95 9.42
C THR A 146 -11.06 -31.23 9.68
N LEU A 147 -11.03 -29.90 9.68
CA LEU A 147 -12.19 -29.05 9.84
C LEU A 147 -12.37 -28.19 8.58
N SER A 148 -13.43 -28.45 7.83
CA SER A 148 -13.83 -27.57 6.73
C SER A 148 -14.41 -26.28 7.28
N LEU A 149 -13.98 -25.14 6.72
CA LEU A 149 -14.51 -23.84 7.07
C LEU A 149 -15.61 -23.44 6.07
N SER A 150 -16.34 -22.37 6.38
CA SER A 150 -17.36 -21.83 5.49
C SER A 150 -17.67 -20.39 5.85
N GLY A 151 -18.29 -19.67 4.93
CA GLY A 151 -18.64 -18.27 5.11
C GLY A 151 -17.57 -17.33 4.57
N THR A 152 -17.77 -16.04 4.77
CA THR A 152 -16.85 -15.01 4.26
C THR A 152 -16.19 -14.31 5.42
N LEU A 153 -14.86 -14.25 5.40
CA LEU A 153 -14.05 -13.50 6.36
C LEU A 153 -13.69 -12.15 5.74
N ALA A 154 -14.23 -11.07 6.28
CA ALA A 154 -13.99 -9.73 5.77
C ALA A 154 -12.52 -9.29 5.97
N ASP A 155 -12.02 -8.42 5.11
CA ASP A 155 -10.68 -7.84 5.30
C ASP A 155 -10.57 -7.13 6.66
N GLY A 156 -9.43 -7.31 7.33
CA GLY A 156 -9.14 -6.72 8.63
C GLY A 156 -9.87 -7.37 9.80
N THR A 157 -10.51 -8.53 9.61
CA THR A 157 -11.25 -9.24 10.68
C THR A 157 -10.65 -10.61 11.01
N THR A 158 -11.09 -11.18 12.13
CA THR A 158 -10.65 -12.48 12.63
C THR A 158 -11.78 -13.49 12.63
N TYR A 159 -11.40 -14.77 12.55
CA TYR A 159 -12.28 -15.92 12.70
C TYR A 159 -11.73 -16.81 13.82
N VAL A 160 -12.45 -16.88 14.94
CA VAL A 160 -12.03 -17.58 16.14
C VAL A 160 -12.71 -18.94 16.22
N ILE A 161 -11.91 -19.99 16.40
CA ILE A 161 -12.36 -21.37 16.52
C ILE A 161 -11.94 -21.90 17.88
N GLU A 162 -12.89 -22.39 18.66
CA GLU A 162 -12.65 -22.90 20.01
C GLU A 162 -13.05 -24.37 20.16
N ASN A 163 -12.57 -24.98 21.23
CA ASN A 163 -13.17 -26.18 21.77
C ASN A 163 -14.47 -25.84 22.53
N ASP A 164 -15.57 -26.56 22.31
CA ASP A 164 -16.87 -26.27 22.93
C ASP A 164 -16.95 -26.60 24.43
N GLU A 165 -15.96 -27.29 24.99
CA GLU A 165 -15.80 -27.58 26.42
C GLU A 165 -14.74 -26.68 27.09
N GLU A 166 -14.33 -25.61 26.43
CA GLU A 166 -13.38 -24.63 26.95
C GLU A 166 -13.96 -23.76 28.10
N ASP A 167 -13.09 -23.22 28.95
CA ASP A 167 -13.42 -22.26 30.03
C ASP A 167 -12.42 -21.09 30.06
N LEU A 168 -12.10 -20.55 28.88
CA LEU A 168 -11.33 -19.32 28.65
C LEU A 168 -12.28 -18.13 28.41
N GLY A 169 -13.53 -18.38 28.01
CA GLY A 169 -14.53 -17.34 27.79
C GLY A 169 -14.26 -16.52 26.54
N VAL A 170 -13.69 -17.15 25.51
CA VAL A 170 -13.49 -16.52 24.21
C VAL A 170 -14.82 -16.40 23.46
N ASN A 171 -14.95 -15.42 22.58
CA ASN A 171 -16.14 -15.27 21.74
C ASN A 171 -15.83 -15.85 20.37
N ALA A 172 -16.12 -17.15 20.19
CA ALA A 172 -15.83 -17.86 18.96
C ALA A 172 -16.88 -17.65 17.87
N ASP A 173 -16.41 -17.65 16.62
CA ASP A 173 -17.26 -17.76 15.43
C ASP A 173 -17.67 -19.22 15.17
N LEU A 174 -16.86 -20.17 15.66
CA LEU A 174 -17.12 -21.60 15.54
C LEU A 174 -16.64 -22.37 16.78
N SER A 175 -17.57 -22.98 17.50
CA SER A 175 -17.26 -23.94 18.57
C SER A 175 -17.27 -25.37 18.03
N THR A 176 -16.27 -26.17 18.40
CA THR A 176 -16.14 -27.56 17.95
C THR A 176 -15.85 -28.51 19.11
N SER A 177 -16.34 -29.76 19.02
CA SER A 177 -16.05 -30.79 20.05
C SER A 177 -14.66 -31.44 19.93
N SER A 178 -13.77 -30.86 19.13
CA SER A 178 -12.45 -31.41 18.84
C SER A 178 -11.35 -30.53 19.43
N ASN A 179 -10.17 -31.10 19.61
CA ASN A 179 -8.96 -30.33 19.87
C ASN A 179 -8.60 -29.54 18.61
N VAL A 180 -9.24 -28.40 18.35
CA VAL A 180 -8.67 -27.40 17.44
C VAL A 180 -7.65 -26.60 18.22
#